data_AF-A0A9J6BIB5-F1
#
_entry.id   AF-A0A9J6BIB5-F1
#
_cell.length_a   1.000
_cell.length_b   1.000
_cell.length_c   1.000
_cell.angle_alpha   90.00
_cell.angle_beta   90.00
_cell.angle_gamma   90.00
#
_symmetry.space_group_name_H-M   'P 1'
#
loop_
_entity.id
_entity.type
_entity.pdbx_description
1 polymer ?
#
loop_
_entity_poly.entity_id
_entity_poly.type
_entity_poly.pdbx_seq_one_letter_code
_entity_poly.pdbx_strand_id
1 'polypeptide(L)'
;MKAIFVIFVTLTILTTQTSSYIIDCDYEYGNCGWSRIFIPETFYYCKVKNPFLMTGVQLNIDSVLTHFNEDIKGIWIDGANIEKFPTNLENIFENLIAIKIRHSNLKEINYDDLKVFPDLKYLDLLKNRIKVLKADLFLDNLQLEGIGIQGNRIEYIDEFTFSHLKKLRFLTLQQNFCEFEIFQKTRIEVEEIVKKIEEGLCSMTHSTTQTIRTTTKISKQKQFERKIENLKLANAKLMRKIKEIEKIVEEQMKKINEISDFEILE
;
A
#
# COMPACT_ATOMS: atom_id res chain seq x y z
N MET A 1 -14.28 -45.92 9.67
CA MET A 1 -15.48 -45.27 10.28
C MET A 1 -14.99 -44.34 11.38
N LYS A 2 -14.91 -43.03 11.12
CA LYS A 2 -14.61 -42.01 12.12
C LYS A 2 -15.87 -41.20 12.34
N ALA A 3 -16.26 -41.06 13.61
CA ALA A 3 -17.53 -40.50 14.04
C ALA A 3 -17.62 -39.01 13.70
N ILE A 4 -18.76 -38.62 13.12
CA ILE A 4 -19.17 -37.23 12.94
C ILE A 4 -19.85 -36.79 14.25
N PHE A 5 -19.25 -35.85 14.98
CA PHE A 5 -19.92 -35.15 16.06
C PHE A 5 -20.31 -33.75 15.57
N VAL A 6 -21.60 -33.53 15.35
CA VAL A 6 -22.17 -32.20 15.14
C VAL A 6 -22.80 -31.77 16.45
N ILE A 7 -22.23 -30.76 17.10
CA ILE A 7 -22.82 -30.11 18.28
C ILE A 7 -23.50 -28.84 17.78
N PHE A 8 -24.83 -28.78 17.87
CA PHE A 8 -25.59 -27.54 17.64
C PHE A 8 -25.77 -26.82 18.97
N VAL A 9 -25.25 -25.59 19.07
CA VAL A 9 -25.61 -24.63 20.11
C VAL A 9 -26.26 -23.43 19.42
N THR A 10 -27.56 -23.23 19.64
CA THR A 10 -28.26 -22.01 19.22
C THR A 10 -28.39 -21.07 20.40
N LEU A 11 -27.86 -19.85 20.30
CA LEU A 11 -28.32 -18.72 21.11
C LEU A 11 -28.25 -17.41 20.29
N THR A 12 -29.21 -16.55 20.55
CA THR A 12 -29.81 -15.52 19.69
C THR A 12 -29.07 -14.16 19.60
N ILE A 13 -29.27 -13.48 18.44
CA ILE A 13 -29.34 -12.02 18.17
C ILE A 13 -28.06 -11.26 17.72
N LEU A 14 -27.95 -11.06 16.40
CA LEU A 14 -27.90 -9.77 15.66
C LEU A 14 -27.44 -10.09 14.23
N THR A 15 -28.35 -10.01 13.25
CA THR A 15 -28.00 -10.25 11.84
C THR A 15 -27.19 -9.09 11.29
N THR A 16 -25.88 -9.09 11.50
CA THR A 16 -24.98 -8.55 10.48
C THR A 16 -24.74 -9.69 9.50
N GLN A 17 -25.30 -9.61 8.29
CA GLN A 17 -24.88 -10.45 7.17
C GLN A 17 -23.40 -10.14 6.88
N THR A 18 -22.49 -10.76 7.63
CA THR A 18 -21.08 -10.81 7.24
C THR A 18 -20.94 -12.02 6.34
N SER A 19 -20.80 -11.76 5.04
CA SER A 19 -20.37 -12.79 4.10
C SER A 19 -18.89 -13.04 4.34
N SER A 20 -18.52 -14.28 4.63
CA SER A 20 -17.14 -14.70 4.86
C SER A 20 -16.72 -15.67 3.76
N TYR A 21 -15.52 -15.49 3.23
CA TYR A 21 -14.92 -16.48 2.34
C TYR A 21 -14.31 -17.59 3.18
N ILE A 22 -14.77 -18.83 2.96
CA ILE A 22 -14.03 -20.00 3.47
C ILE A 22 -12.88 -20.27 2.52
N ILE A 23 -11.67 -20.32 3.08
CA ILE A 23 -10.44 -20.59 2.35
C ILE A 23 -10.08 -22.05 2.61
N ASP A 24 -10.31 -22.90 1.60
CA ASP A 24 -9.86 -24.29 1.58
C ASP A 24 -8.58 -24.40 0.74
N CYS A 25 -7.48 -24.76 1.41
CA CYS A 25 -6.12 -24.71 0.86
C CYS A 25 -5.62 -26.10 0.43
N ASP A 26 -5.13 -26.19 -0.81
CA ASP A 26 -4.07 -27.12 -1.15
C ASP A 26 -2.73 -26.47 -0.86
N TYR A 27 -1.98 -27.06 0.06
CA TYR A 27 -0.62 -26.61 0.36
C TYR A 27 0.37 -27.19 -0.65
N GLU A 28 1.05 -26.31 -1.38
CA GLU A 28 2.03 -26.67 -2.40
C GLU A 28 3.38 -25.99 -2.09
N TYR A 29 4.50 -26.62 -2.45
CA TYR A 29 5.84 -26.02 -2.36
C TYR A 29 6.34 -25.68 -3.75
N GLY A 30 6.76 -24.43 -3.93
CA GLY A 30 7.36 -24.00 -5.18
C GLY A 30 7.22 -22.52 -5.41
N ASN A 31 7.29 -22.13 -6.66
CA ASN A 31 6.97 -20.77 -7.07
C ASN A 31 5.45 -20.67 -7.23
N CYS A 32 4.80 -19.68 -6.59
CA CYS A 32 3.35 -19.45 -6.72
C CYS A 32 2.89 -19.08 -8.16
N GLY A 33 3.84 -18.97 -9.09
CA GLY A 33 3.65 -19.01 -10.53
C GLY A 33 3.05 -17.72 -11.05
N TRP A 34 3.88 -16.72 -11.32
CA TRP A 34 3.45 -15.57 -12.11
C TRP A 34 3.51 -15.90 -13.59
N SER A 35 2.44 -15.67 -14.33
CA SER A 35 2.49 -15.84 -15.78
C SER A 35 3.44 -14.78 -16.32
N ARG A 36 4.67 -15.20 -16.67
CA ARG A 36 5.76 -14.42 -17.31
C ARG A 36 6.72 -13.64 -16.38
N ILE A 37 6.60 -13.72 -15.05
CA ILE A 37 7.56 -13.15 -14.10
C ILE A 37 8.18 -14.27 -13.27
N PHE A 38 9.51 -14.37 -13.30
CA PHE A 38 10.26 -15.33 -12.50
C PHE A 38 10.38 -14.81 -11.07
N ILE A 39 9.64 -15.42 -10.14
CA ILE A 39 9.91 -15.27 -8.71
C ILE A 39 11.09 -16.19 -8.36
N PRO A 40 12.25 -15.66 -7.96
CA PRO A 40 13.43 -16.47 -7.70
C PRO A 40 13.27 -17.33 -6.44
N GLU A 41 12.40 -16.95 -5.51
CA GLU A 41 12.13 -17.71 -4.31
C GLU A 41 11.07 -18.81 -4.51
N THR A 42 11.35 -19.99 -3.95
CA THR A 42 10.36 -21.05 -3.72
C THR A 42 9.94 -21.03 -2.26
N PHE A 43 8.65 -21.22 -2.01
CA PHE A 43 8.07 -21.21 -0.67
C PHE A 43 6.82 -22.09 -0.63
N TYR A 44 6.34 -22.40 0.57
CA TYR A 44 5.04 -23.02 0.74
C TYR A 44 3.94 -21.97 0.50
N TYR A 45 2.93 -22.34 -0.29
CA TYR A 45 1.78 -21.50 -0.57
C TYR A 45 0.47 -22.28 -0.43
N CYS A 46 -0.58 -21.58 -0.01
CA CYS A 46 -1.96 -22.05 -0.07
C CYS A 46 -2.53 -21.77 -1.46
N LYS A 47 -2.96 -22.81 -2.17
CA LYS A 47 -3.73 -22.72 -3.40
C LYS A 47 -5.19 -23.02 -3.11
N VAL A 48 -6.04 -22.02 -3.29
CA VAL A 48 -7.46 -22.11 -2.94
C VAL A 48 -8.21 -22.90 -4.02
N LYS A 49 -8.80 -24.03 -3.63
CA LYS A 49 -9.48 -24.96 -4.56
C LYS A 49 -10.87 -24.48 -4.96
N ASN A 50 -11.68 -24.10 -3.97
CA ASN A 50 -13.09 -23.74 -4.15
C ASN A 50 -13.45 -22.61 -3.18
N PRO A 51 -13.23 -21.35 -3.55
CA PRO A 51 -13.66 -20.22 -2.73
C PRO A 51 -15.19 -20.08 -2.84
N PHE A 52 -15.93 -20.52 -1.83
CA PHE A 52 -17.37 -20.31 -1.74
C PHE A 52 -17.68 -19.21 -0.72
N LEU A 53 -18.66 -18.38 -1.07
CA LEU A 53 -19.19 -17.36 -0.17
C LEU A 53 -20.08 -18.05 0.85
N MET A 54 -19.67 -18.07 2.12
CA MET A 54 -20.54 -18.49 3.20
C MET A 54 -21.18 -17.25 3.82
N THR A 55 -22.52 -17.20 3.83
CA THR A 55 -23.26 -16.08 4.42
C THR A 55 -23.75 -16.48 5.81
N GLY A 56 -23.56 -15.61 6.81
CA GLY A 56 -24.20 -15.77 8.13
C GLY A 56 -23.51 -16.69 9.13
N VAL A 57 -22.20 -16.92 9.04
CA VAL A 57 -21.44 -17.67 10.06
C VAL A 57 -20.19 -16.90 10.46
N GLN A 58 -20.03 -16.69 11.77
CA GLN A 58 -18.77 -16.26 12.37
C GLN A 58 -17.84 -17.47 12.38
N LEU A 59 -16.87 -17.53 11.48
CA LEU A 59 -15.87 -18.60 11.51
C LEU A 59 -14.96 -18.36 12.71
N ASN A 60 -14.99 -19.29 13.67
CA ASN A 60 -13.98 -19.32 14.71
C ASN A 60 -12.70 -19.93 14.12
N ILE A 61 -11.69 -19.08 13.88
CA ILE A 61 -10.46 -19.41 13.15
C ILE A 61 -9.55 -20.35 13.98
N ASP A 62 -9.82 -20.49 15.28
CA ASP A 62 -9.06 -21.31 16.24
C ASP A 62 -8.93 -22.80 15.87
N SER A 63 -9.72 -23.32 14.92
CA SER A 63 -9.66 -24.73 14.51
C SER A 63 -8.75 -25.04 13.32
N VAL A 64 -8.13 -24.04 12.68
CA VAL A 64 -7.17 -24.27 11.59
C VAL A 64 -5.79 -24.46 12.21
N LEU A 65 -5.27 -25.69 12.18
CA LEU A 65 -3.97 -26.09 12.74
C LEU A 65 -2.87 -25.06 12.46
N THR A 66 -2.51 -24.29 13.49
CA THR A 66 -1.63 -23.11 13.41
C THR A 66 -0.25 -23.41 12.81
N HIS A 67 0.26 -24.61 13.06
CA HIS A 67 1.64 -24.99 12.74
C HIS A 67 1.92 -25.21 11.24
N PHE A 68 0.89 -25.37 10.40
CA PHE A 68 1.10 -25.45 8.95
C PHE A 68 1.03 -24.08 8.27
N ASN A 69 0.43 -23.08 8.90
CA ASN A 69 0.18 -21.79 8.27
C ASN A 69 1.32 -20.77 8.49
N GLU A 70 2.10 -20.91 9.56
CA GLU A 70 3.24 -20.02 9.85
C GLU A 70 4.31 -20.05 8.75
N ASP A 71 4.51 -21.22 8.12
CA ASP A 71 5.45 -21.44 7.01
C ASP A 71 4.90 -20.99 5.64
N ILE A 72 3.62 -20.64 5.57
CA ILE A 72 2.96 -20.24 4.32
C ILE A 72 3.30 -18.79 4.02
N LYS A 73 4.00 -18.60 2.91
CA LYS A 73 4.41 -17.28 2.43
C LYS A 73 3.62 -16.83 1.21
N GLY A 74 2.75 -17.69 0.69
CA GLY A 74 1.96 -17.41 -0.50
C GLY A 74 0.50 -17.79 -0.38
N ILE A 75 -0.37 -16.99 -0.98
CA ILE A 75 -1.76 -17.38 -1.23
C ILE A 75 -2.10 -17.20 -2.71
N TRP A 76 -2.73 -18.21 -3.30
CA TRP A 76 -3.20 -18.20 -4.69
C TRP A 76 -4.69 -18.53 -4.74
N ILE A 77 -5.46 -17.56 -5.18
CA ILE A 77 -6.87 -17.67 -5.51
C ILE A 77 -7.06 -17.46 -7.02
N ASP A 78 -7.74 -18.38 -7.70
CA ASP A 78 -8.02 -18.28 -9.14
C ASP A 78 -9.47 -18.66 -9.45
N GLY A 79 -10.12 -17.92 -10.33
CA GLY A 79 -11.47 -18.25 -10.80
C GLY A 79 -12.57 -18.14 -9.74
N ALA A 80 -12.35 -17.36 -8.69
CA ALA A 80 -13.29 -17.15 -7.60
C ALA A 80 -14.36 -16.08 -7.92
N ASN A 81 -15.37 -15.91 -7.05
CA ASN A 81 -16.19 -14.70 -7.06
C ASN A 81 -15.90 -13.82 -5.83
N ILE A 82 -14.67 -13.31 -5.77
CA ILE A 82 -14.14 -12.46 -4.71
C ILE A 82 -14.25 -11.00 -5.14
N GLU A 83 -15.40 -10.38 -4.89
CA GLU A 83 -15.62 -8.98 -5.27
C GLU A 83 -14.85 -7.98 -4.40
N LYS A 84 -14.50 -8.40 -3.17
CA LYS A 84 -13.74 -7.65 -2.17
C LYS A 84 -12.58 -8.47 -1.68
N PHE A 85 -11.46 -7.82 -1.34
CA PHE A 85 -10.29 -8.50 -0.81
C PHE A 85 -10.66 -9.29 0.47
N PRO A 86 -10.19 -10.54 0.67
CA PRO A 86 -10.49 -11.29 1.87
C PRO A 86 -9.84 -10.64 3.11
N THR A 87 -10.65 -10.28 4.09
CA THR A 87 -10.20 -9.70 5.37
C THR A 87 -9.71 -10.77 6.34
N ASN A 88 -8.87 -10.40 7.31
CA ASN A 88 -8.34 -11.28 8.37
C ASN A 88 -7.43 -12.40 7.86
N LEU A 89 -6.85 -12.24 6.66
CA LEU A 89 -5.89 -13.19 6.11
C LEU A 89 -4.61 -13.24 6.95
N GLU A 90 -4.23 -12.12 7.57
CA GLU A 90 -3.08 -11.97 8.47
C GLU A 90 -3.20 -12.81 9.74
N ASN A 91 -4.42 -13.14 10.18
CA ASN A 91 -4.65 -14.02 11.33
C ASN A 91 -4.47 -15.51 10.97
N ILE A 92 -4.44 -15.83 9.67
CA ILE A 92 -4.24 -17.18 9.16
C ILE A 92 -2.80 -17.32 8.68
N PHE A 93 -2.32 -16.36 7.89
CA PHE A 93 -1.01 -16.36 7.26
C PHE A 93 -0.23 -15.10 7.68
N GLU A 94 0.61 -15.25 8.71
CA GLU A 94 1.30 -14.12 9.34
C GLU A 94 2.42 -13.53 8.46
N ASN A 95 3.00 -14.34 7.56
CA ASN A 95 4.25 -14.01 6.86
C ASN A 95 4.09 -14.02 5.32
N LEU A 96 2.97 -13.53 4.80
CA LEU A 96 2.75 -13.51 3.35
C LEU A 96 3.72 -12.57 2.63
N ILE A 97 4.50 -13.15 1.72
CA ILE A 97 5.36 -12.43 0.78
C ILE A 97 4.76 -12.39 -0.64
N ALA A 98 3.78 -13.25 -0.94
CA ALA A 98 3.16 -13.35 -2.24
C ALA A 98 1.64 -13.51 -2.16
N ILE A 99 0.90 -12.61 -2.80
CA ILE A 99 -0.56 -12.68 -2.88
C ILE A 99 -0.96 -12.69 -4.34
N LYS A 100 -1.74 -13.69 -4.73
CA LYS A 100 -2.21 -13.89 -6.09
C LYS A 100 -3.72 -14.13 -6.08
N ILE A 101 -4.47 -13.18 -6.63
CA ILE A 101 -5.93 -13.25 -6.75
C ILE A 101 -6.27 -12.99 -8.21
N ARG A 102 -6.51 -14.04 -8.99
CA ARG A 102 -6.73 -13.92 -10.44
C ARG A 102 -8.14 -14.31 -10.83
N HIS A 103 -8.63 -13.72 -11.93
CA HIS A 103 -9.93 -14.07 -12.52
C HIS A 103 -11.08 -14.09 -11.51
N SER A 104 -11.05 -13.18 -10.51
CA SER A 104 -11.87 -13.31 -9.31
C SER A 104 -12.95 -12.23 -9.13
N ASN A 105 -13.16 -11.38 -10.14
CA ASN A 105 -14.09 -10.24 -10.10
C ASN A 105 -13.80 -9.17 -9.03
N LEU A 106 -12.60 -9.13 -8.46
CA LEU A 106 -12.21 -8.13 -7.46
C LEU A 106 -12.40 -6.72 -8.01
N LYS A 107 -13.22 -5.90 -7.34
CA LYS A 107 -13.62 -4.58 -7.82
C LYS A 107 -12.73 -3.47 -7.28
N GLU A 108 -12.20 -3.65 -6.09
CA GLU A 108 -11.40 -2.67 -5.37
C GLU A 108 -10.32 -3.35 -4.54
N ILE A 109 -9.26 -2.59 -4.28
CA ILE A 109 -8.23 -2.91 -3.30
C ILE A 109 -7.83 -1.58 -2.64
N ASN A 110 -7.71 -1.59 -1.33
CA ASN A 110 -7.47 -0.40 -0.53
C ASN A 110 -6.27 -0.59 0.40
N TYR A 111 -5.79 0.51 0.97
CA TYR A 111 -4.69 0.52 1.94
C TYR A 111 -4.87 -0.50 3.07
N ASP A 112 -6.07 -0.58 3.66
CA ASP A 112 -6.35 -1.49 4.78
C ASP A 112 -6.23 -2.97 4.40
N ASP A 113 -6.42 -3.32 3.13
CA ASP A 113 -6.35 -4.70 2.63
C ASP A 113 -4.90 -5.21 2.58
N LEU A 114 -3.92 -4.30 2.39
CA LEU A 114 -2.52 -4.66 2.15
C LEU A 114 -1.57 -4.23 3.27
N LYS A 115 -1.91 -3.21 4.08
CA LYS A 115 -1.03 -2.71 5.15
C LYS A 115 -0.62 -3.78 6.17
N VAL A 116 -1.45 -4.82 6.31
CA VAL A 116 -1.22 -5.95 7.22
C VAL A 116 -0.15 -6.92 6.72
N PHE A 117 0.36 -6.76 5.50
CA PHE A 117 1.43 -7.58 4.90
C PHE A 117 2.70 -6.75 4.59
N PRO A 118 3.46 -6.33 5.62
CA PRO A 118 4.61 -5.45 5.42
C PRO A 118 5.74 -6.10 4.60
N ASP A 119 5.84 -7.44 4.62
CA ASP A 119 6.84 -8.22 3.89
C ASP A 119 6.40 -8.64 2.48
N LEU A 120 5.26 -8.13 2.01
CA LEU A 120 4.73 -8.43 0.69
C LEU A 120 5.70 -8.00 -0.42
N LYS A 121 6.18 -8.97 -1.19
CA LYS A 121 7.07 -8.78 -2.34
C LYS A 121 6.35 -8.83 -3.67
N TYR A 122 5.31 -9.66 -3.77
CA TYR A 122 4.66 -9.98 -5.04
C TYR A 122 3.13 -9.88 -4.90
N LEU A 123 2.51 -8.98 -5.65
CA LEU A 123 1.04 -8.85 -5.74
C LEU A 123 0.51 -9.04 -7.17
N ASP A 124 -0.24 -10.12 -7.40
CA ASP A 124 -0.84 -10.42 -8.71
C ASP A 124 -2.36 -10.40 -8.65
N LEU A 125 -2.93 -9.44 -9.38
CA LEU A 125 -4.36 -9.18 -9.50
C LEU A 125 -4.84 -9.33 -10.95
N LEU A 126 -4.20 -10.20 -11.74
CA LEU A 126 -4.53 -10.45 -13.15
C LEU A 126 -6.03 -10.71 -13.38
N LYS A 127 -6.59 -10.02 -14.38
CA LYS A 127 -7.98 -10.18 -14.84
C LYS A 127 -9.02 -10.09 -13.72
N ASN A 128 -8.94 -9.00 -12.95
CA ASN A 128 -10.02 -8.57 -12.07
C ASN A 128 -10.77 -7.38 -12.67
N ARG A 129 -11.46 -6.59 -11.85
CA ARG A 129 -12.30 -5.46 -12.27
C ARG A 129 -11.90 -4.15 -11.60
N ILE A 130 -10.64 -4.04 -11.18
CA ILE A 130 -10.11 -2.87 -10.46
C ILE A 130 -10.07 -1.67 -11.41
N LYS A 131 -10.56 -0.52 -10.92
CA LYS A 131 -10.65 0.73 -11.70
C LYS A 131 -9.68 1.82 -11.26
N VAL A 132 -9.34 1.85 -9.99
CA VAL A 132 -8.58 2.96 -9.39
C VAL A 132 -7.48 2.41 -8.50
N LEU A 133 -6.27 2.93 -8.66
CA LEU A 133 -5.19 2.77 -7.70
C LEU A 133 -4.95 4.12 -7.02
N LYS A 134 -5.08 4.14 -5.68
CA LYS A 134 -4.94 5.35 -4.86
C LYS A 134 -3.50 5.52 -4.40
N ALA A 135 -3.13 6.76 -4.07
CA ALA A 135 -1.79 7.12 -3.59
C ALA A 135 -1.34 6.32 -2.36
N ASP A 136 -2.29 5.98 -1.49
CA ASP A 136 -2.03 5.34 -0.19
C ASP A 136 -1.95 3.82 -0.25
N LEU A 137 -2.32 3.20 -1.36
CA LEU A 137 -2.55 1.76 -1.48
C LEU A 137 -1.36 0.90 -1.01
N PHE A 138 -0.13 1.35 -1.26
CA PHE A 138 1.09 0.58 -1.00
C PHE A 138 2.04 1.22 0.03
N LEU A 139 1.55 2.14 0.89
CA LEU A 139 2.41 2.91 1.79
C LEU A 139 3.25 2.04 2.75
N ASP A 140 2.71 0.91 3.21
CA ASP A 140 3.39 0.01 4.15
C ASP A 140 4.03 -1.22 3.48
N ASN A 141 3.87 -1.40 2.17
CA ASN A 141 4.39 -2.56 1.43
C ASN A 141 5.74 -2.25 0.75
N LEU A 142 6.70 -1.75 1.53
CA LEU A 142 8.00 -1.28 1.02
C LEU A 142 8.88 -2.37 0.41
N GLN A 143 8.53 -3.64 0.63
CA GLN A 143 9.22 -4.80 0.08
C GLN A 143 8.75 -5.18 -1.33
N LEU A 144 7.72 -4.52 -1.88
CA LEU A 144 7.17 -4.86 -3.20
C LEU A 144 8.24 -4.79 -4.30
N GLU A 145 8.43 -5.92 -4.96
CA GLU A 145 9.33 -6.11 -6.10
C GLU A 145 8.53 -6.29 -7.40
N GLY A 146 7.34 -6.87 -7.32
CA GLY A 146 6.47 -7.12 -8.48
C GLY A 146 5.01 -6.82 -8.19
N ILE A 147 4.38 -6.07 -9.10
CA ILE A 147 2.95 -5.77 -9.09
C ILE A 147 2.38 -6.12 -10.48
N GLY A 148 1.42 -7.03 -10.52
CA GLY A 148 0.73 -7.41 -11.73
C GLY A 148 -0.74 -7.08 -11.70
N ILE A 149 -1.21 -6.11 -12.49
CA ILE A 149 -2.63 -5.70 -12.53
C ILE A 149 -3.16 -5.73 -13.97
N GLN A 150 -2.55 -6.55 -14.82
CA GLN A 150 -2.96 -6.72 -16.21
C GLN A 150 -4.40 -7.23 -16.36
N GLY A 151 -5.08 -6.81 -17.44
CA GLY A 151 -6.44 -7.27 -17.74
C GLY A 151 -7.51 -6.76 -16.77
N ASN A 152 -7.23 -5.67 -16.06
CA ASN A 152 -8.21 -4.99 -15.21
C ASN A 152 -8.95 -3.90 -16.00
N ARG A 153 -9.57 -2.95 -15.30
CA ARG A 153 -10.31 -1.84 -15.88
C ARG A 153 -9.78 -0.51 -15.35
N ILE A 154 -8.46 -0.42 -15.15
CA ILE A 154 -7.86 0.75 -14.50
C ILE A 154 -8.06 1.99 -15.40
N GLU A 155 -8.81 2.95 -14.87
CA GLU A 155 -9.12 4.25 -15.46
C GLU A 155 -8.28 5.38 -14.83
N TYR A 156 -7.75 5.14 -13.62
CA TYR A 156 -6.96 6.12 -12.88
C TYR A 156 -5.94 5.46 -11.98
N ILE A 157 -4.72 5.97 -12.04
CA ILE A 157 -3.65 5.70 -11.09
C ILE A 157 -3.20 7.04 -10.56
N ASP A 158 -3.23 7.21 -9.24
CA ASP A 158 -2.66 8.40 -8.62
C ASP A 158 -1.15 8.45 -8.87
N GLU A 159 -0.61 9.62 -9.16
CA GLU A 159 0.81 9.84 -9.47
C GLU A 159 1.75 9.37 -8.36
N PHE A 160 1.29 9.36 -7.11
CA PHE A 160 2.09 8.94 -5.96
C PHE A 160 1.98 7.45 -5.62
N THR A 161 1.08 6.70 -6.27
CA THR A 161 0.77 5.28 -5.97
C THR A 161 2.02 4.41 -5.84
N PHE A 162 3.01 4.59 -6.72
CA PHE A 162 4.23 3.75 -6.76
C PHE A 162 5.49 4.46 -6.27
N SER A 163 5.39 5.75 -5.91
CA SER A 163 6.53 6.65 -5.69
C SER A 163 7.49 6.19 -4.57
N HIS A 164 6.98 5.46 -3.58
CA HIS A 164 7.75 4.98 -2.43
C HIS A 164 8.34 3.57 -2.62
N LEU A 165 7.98 2.86 -3.70
CA LEU A 165 8.33 1.45 -3.93
C LEU A 165 9.71 1.31 -4.57
N LYS A 166 10.77 1.61 -3.82
CA LYS A 166 12.17 1.63 -4.28
C LYS A 166 12.71 0.28 -4.77
N LYS A 167 12.04 -0.81 -4.42
CA LYS A 167 12.39 -2.20 -4.79
C LYS A 167 11.59 -2.70 -6.00
N LEU A 168 10.60 -1.94 -6.48
CA LEU A 168 9.74 -2.35 -7.58
C LEU A 168 10.56 -2.52 -8.86
N ARG A 169 10.50 -3.71 -9.44
CA ARG A 169 11.20 -4.09 -10.67
C ARG A 169 10.24 -4.52 -11.76
N PHE A 170 9.05 -4.99 -11.39
CA PHE A 170 8.07 -5.49 -12.32
C PHE A 170 6.73 -4.81 -12.08
N LEU A 171 6.24 -4.09 -13.09
CA LEU A 171 4.92 -3.49 -13.09
C LEU A 171 4.23 -3.81 -14.42
N THR A 172 3.09 -4.50 -14.36
CA THR A 172 2.32 -4.87 -15.56
C THR A 172 0.93 -4.23 -15.53
N LEU A 173 0.65 -3.40 -16.53
CA LEU A 173 -0.58 -2.61 -16.67
C LEU A 173 -1.29 -2.85 -18.02
N GLN A 174 -0.77 -3.73 -18.87
CA GLN A 174 -1.37 -4.05 -20.17
C GLN A 174 -2.82 -4.50 -20.03
N GLN A 175 -3.62 -4.30 -21.08
CA GLN A 175 -5.04 -4.63 -21.10
C GLN A 175 -5.83 -3.91 -19.99
N ASN A 176 -5.48 -2.65 -19.69
CA ASN A 176 -6.27 -1.71 -18.90
C ASN A 176 -6.67 -0.51 -19.78
N PHE A 177 -7.52 0.40 -19.28
CA PHE A 177 -7.81 1.63 -20.04
C PHE A 177 -6.61 2.59 -20.08
N CYS A 178 -5.76 2.57 -19.06
CA CYS A 178 -4.49 3.30 -19.00
C CYS A 178 -3.29 2.56 -19.64
N GLU A 179 -3.48 1.85 -20.76
CA GLU A 179 -2.50 0.88 -21.24
C GLU A 179 -1.12 1.46 -21.60
N PHE A 180 -0.08 0.77 -21.13
CA PHE A 180 1.30 0.82 -21.63
C PHE A 180 1.72 -0.64 -21.92
N GLU A 181 2.30 -0.96 -23.09
CA GLU A 181 2.68 -2.34 -23.46
C GLU A 181 3.94 -2.83 -22.73
N ILE A 182 3.85 -3.89 -21.92
CA ILE A 182 4.91 -4.24 -20.95
C ILE A 182 5.00 -5.75 -20.58
N PHE A 183 6.16 -6.38 -20.81
CA PHE A 183 6.57 -7.65 -20.19
C PHE A 183 8.07 -7.65 -19.82
N GLN A 184 8.42 -8.18 -18.64
CA GLN A 184 9.79 -8.24 -18.07
C GLN A 184 10.58 -6.93 -18.17
N LYS A 185 10.16 -5.96 -17.35
CA LYS A 185 10.78 -4.65 -17.31
C LYS A 185 12.07 -4.67 -16.51
N THR A 186 13.07 -3.97 -17.03
CA THR A 186 14.16 -3.45 -16.22
C THR A 186 13.63 -2.35 -15.29
N ARG A 187 14.37 -2.07 -14.21
CA ARG A 187 14.05 -0.96 -13.30
C ARG A 187 13.87 0.37 -14.05
N ILE A 188 14.70 0.64 -15.06
CA ILE A 188 14.64 1.85 -15.88
C ILE A 188 13.29 1.95 -16.60
N GLU A 189 12.83 0.85 -17.18
CA GLU A 189 11.55 0.87 -17.87
C GLU A 189 10.37 0.98 -16.88
N VAL A 190 10.49 0.48 -15.64
CA VAL A 190 9.48 0.74 -14.60
C VAL A 190 9.44 2.23 -14.24
N GLU A 191 10.60 2.85 -14.07
CA GLU A 191 10.70 4.29 -13.81
C GLU A 191 10.08 5.11 -14.96
N GLU A 192 10.21 4.66 -16.21
CA GLU A 192 9.54 5.28 -17.37
C GLU A 192 8.00 5.18 -17.29
N ILE A 193 7.44 4.06 -16.83
CA ILE A 193 5.99 3.92 -16.62
C ILE A 193 5.52 4.89 -15.54
N VAL A 194 6.22 4.91 -14.40
CA VAL A 194 5.88 5.79 -13.28
C VAL A 194 5.90 7.23 -13.75
N LYS A 195 6.91 7.62 -14.52
CA LYS A 195 6.98 8.95 -15.13
C LYS A 195 5.78 9.24 -16.04
N LYS A 196 5.36 8.30 -16.89
CA LYS A 196 4.17 8.45 -17.74
C LYS A 196 2.89 8.66 -16.92
N ILE A 197 2.79 8.00 -15.76
CA ILE A 197 1.66 8.19 -14.82
C ILE A 197 1.72 9.58 -14.18
N GLU A 198 2.90 10.04 -13.73
CA GLU A 198 3.12 11.40 -13.19
C GLU A 198 2.81 12.49 -14.22
N GLU A 199 3.09 12.24 -15.50
CA GLU A 199 2.72 13.12 -16.63
C GLU A 199 1.21 13.11 -16.93
N GLY A 200 0.42 12.30 -16.22
CA GLY A 200 -1.03 12.28 -16.29
C GLY A 200 -1.60 11.38 -17.39
N LEU A 201 -0.81 10.51 -18.01
CA LEU A 201 -1.27 9.60 -19.06
C LEU A 201 -2.21 8.50 -18.55
N CYS A 202 -2.31 8.31 -17.23
CA CYS A 202 -3.33 7.48 -16.59
C CYS A 202 -4.25 8.30 -15.68
N SER A 203 -4.88 9.32 -16.25
CA SER A 203 -5.89 10.16 -15.60
C SER A 203 -7.26 9.92 -16.23
N MET A 204 -8.34 9.85 -15.42
CA MET A 204 -9.73 9.88 -15.93
C MET A 204 -9.98 11.14 -16.78
N THR A 205 -9.63 11.14 -18.05
CA THR A 205 -9.88 12.22 -19.01
C THR A 205 -10.17 11.61 -20.37
N HIS A 206 -11.18 10.74 -20.41
CA HIS A 206 -12.05 10.59 -21.58
C HIS A 206 -13.52 10.81 -21.19
N SER A 207 -13.79 11.85 -20.41
CA SER A 207 -14.96 12.74 -20.58
C SER A 207 -14.88 13.86 -19.54
N THR A 208 -15.01 15.11 -19.98
CA THR A 208 -15.46 16.29 -19.21
C THR A 208 -14.68 16.84 -17.99
N THR A 209 -13.54 16.31 -17.53
CA THR A 209 -12.92 16.77 -16.25
C THR A 209 -11.53 17.43 -16.34
N GLN A 210 -11.13 17.94 -17.51
CA GLN A 210 -9.82 18.60 -17.66
C GLN A 210 -9.75 19.99 -16.99
N THR A 211 -10.89 20.57 -16.59
CA THR A 211 -10.96 21.90 -15.93
C THR A 211 -10.93 21.84 -14.40
N ILE A 212 -11.20 20.68 -13.77
CA ILE A 212 -11.32 20.56 -12.31
C ILE A 212 -10.03 20.02 -11.65
N ARG A 213 -9.25 19.19 -12.34
CA ARG A 213 -7.98 18.67 -11.78
C ARG A 213 -6.89 19.73 -11.61
N THR A 214 -6.85 20.74 -12.46
CA THR A 214 -5.93 21.87 -12.31
C THR A 214 -6.29 22.72 -11.08
N THR A 215 -7.57 22.95 -10.79
CA THR A 215 -7.97 23.83 -9.68
C THR A 215 -7.69 23.23 -8.31
N THR A 216 -7.88 21.92 -8.11
CA THR A 216 -7.59 21.27 -6.81
C THR A 216 -6.09 21.14 -6.55
N LYS A 217 -5.29 20.79 -7.58
CA LYS A 217 -3.81 20.72 -7.49
C LYS A 217 -3.21 22.11 -7.25
N ILE A 218 -3.68 23.14 -7.96
CA ILE A 218 -3.31 24.55 -7.72
C ILE A 218 -3.72 25.02 -6.33
N SER A 219 -4.88 24.60 -5.80
CA SER A 219 -5.34 25.04 -4.47
C SER A 219 -4.48 24.48 -3.33
N LYS A 220 -4.15 23.18 -3.37
CA LYS A 220 -3.26 22.54 -2.37
C LYS A 220 -1.83 23.04 -2.51
N GLN A 221 -1.34 23.25 -3.74
CA GLN A 221 -0.02 23.83 -3.99
C GLN A 221 0.07 25.28 -3.50
N LYS A 222 -0.93 26.13 -3.78
CA LYS A 222 -1.01 27.50 -3.22
C LYS A 222 -1.10 27.50 -1.69
N GLN A 223 -1.82 26.55 -1.10
CA GLN A 223 -1.90 26.42 0.36
C GLN A 223 -0.54 26.04 0.96
N PHE A 224 0.20 25.14 0.30
CA PHE A 224 1.55 24.76 0.70
C PHE A 224 2.55 25.91 0.52
N GLU A 225 2.50 26.64 -0.60
CA GLU A 225 3.33 27.83 -0.87
C GLU A 225 3.10 28.92 0.18
N ARG A 226 1.84 29.21 0.54
CA ARG A 226 1.49 30.14 1.63
C ARG A 226 2.07 29.69 2.97
N LYS A 227 2.06 28.38 3.26
CA LYS A 227 2.63 27.84 4.50
C LYS A 227 4.15 28.00 4.52
N ILE A 228 4.81 27.78 3.39
CA ILE A 228 6.26 28.04 3.23
C ILE A 228 6.58 29.53 3.43
N GLU A 229 5.78 30.43 2.86
CA GLU A 229 6.01 31.87 2.98
C GLU A 229 5.83 32.36 4.42
N ASN A 230 4.80 31.87 5.13
CA ASN A 230 4.60 32.13 6.54
C ASN A 230 5.78 31.63 7.41
N LEU A 231 6.31 30.44 7.09
CA LEU A 231 7.49 29.90 7.77
C LEU A 231 8.74 30.74 7.49
N LYS A 232 8.94 31.21 6.26
CA LYS A 232 10.04 32.13 5.92
C LYS A 232 9.94 33.43 6.71
N LEU A 233 8.74 34.00 6.85
CA LEU A 233 8.53 35.22 7.63
C LEU A 233 8.78 34.99 9.13
N ALA A 234 8.33 33.86 9.67
CA ALA A 234 8.58 33.48 11.06
C ALA A 234 10.09 33.34 11.32
N ASN A 235 10.81 32.67 10.42
CA ASN A 235 12.26 32.53 10.50
C ASN A 235 12.97 33.88 10.41
N ALA A 236 12.55 34.78 9.52
CA ALA A 236 13.15 36.12 9.44
C ALA A 236 12.95 36.93 10.74
N LYS A 237 11.78 36.81 11.39
CA LYS A 237 11.54 37.41 12.71
C LYS A 237 12.43 36.79 13.78
N LEU A 238 12.58 35.47 13.77
CA LEU A 238 13.45 34.77 14.70
C LEU A 238 14.91 35.24 14.56
N MET A 239 15.41 35.35 13.32
CA MET A 239 16.77 35.84 13.06
C MET A 239 16.99 37.27 13.56
N ARG A 240 15.98 38.15 13.46
CA ARG A 240 16.08 39.50 14.05
C ARG A 240 16.19 39.46 15.57
N LYS A 241 15.38 38.61 16.22
CA LYS A 241 15.46 38.42 17.68
C LYS A 241 16.81 37.87 18.12
N ILE A 242 17.37 36.91 17.37
CA ILE A 242 18.70 36.36 17.63
C ILE A 242 19.74 37.50 17.59
N LYS A 243 19.71 38.34 16.55
CA LYS A 243 20.64 39.46 16.43
C LYS A 243 20.52 40.49 17.55
N GLU A 244 19.31 40.72 18.04
CA GLU A 244 19.05 41.61 19.18
C GLU A 244 19.62 41.03 20.48
N ILE A 245 19.46 39.72 20.69
CA ILE A 245 20.06 38.99 21.81
C ILE A 245 21.59 39.03 21.72
N GLU A 246 22.17 38.78 20.55
CA GLU A 246 23.62 38.86 20.33
C GLU A 246 24.18 40.22 20.76
N LYS A 247 23.51 41.31 20.36
CA LYS A 247 23.90 42.67 20.76
C LYS A 247 23.84 42.88 22.27
N ILE A 248 22.79 42.38 22.94
CA ILE A 248 22.67 42.46 24.40
C ILE A 248 23.81 41.69 25.08
N VAL A 249 24.15 40.51 24.56
CA VAL A 249 25.26 39.69 25.08
C VAL A 249 26.60 40.42 24.92
N GLU A 250 26.87 41.03 23.76
CA GLU A 250 28.08 41.83 23.53
C GLU A 250 28.18 43.02 24.49
N GLU A 251 27.09 43.76 24.71
CA GLU A 251 27.05 44.89 25.65
C GLU A 251 27.28 44.43 27.10
N GLN A 252 26.73 43.27 27.49
CA GLN A 252 26.97 42.67 28.80
C GLN A 252 28.43 42.23 28.97
N MET A 253 29.01 41.57 27.96
CA MET A 253 30.43 41.16 27.99
C MET A 253 31.36 42.36 28.14
N LYS A 254 31.07 43.48 27.46
CA LYS A 254 31.88 44.70 27.60
C LYS A 254 31.86 45.26 29.03
N LYS A 255 30.68 45.28 29.67
CA LYS A 255 30.55 45.71 31.07
C LYS A 255 31.30 44.78 32.03
N ILE A 256 31.27 43.48 31.79
CA ILE A 256 32.01 42.51 32.60
C ILE A 256 33.52 42.77 32.50
N ASN A 257 34.04 43.00 31.29
CA ASN A 257 35.47 43.26 31.09
C ASN A 257 35.92 44.60 31.72
N GLU A 258 35.09 45.63 31.68
CA GLU A 258 35.36 46.91 32.36
C GLU A 258 35.41 46.76 33.89
N ILE A 259 34.69 45.79 34.47
CA ILE A 259 34.74 45.47 35.90
C ILE A 259 35.99 44.66 36.24
N SER A 260 36.38 43.68 35.41
CA SER A 260 37.59 42.88 35.65
C SER A 260 38.88 43.69 35.54
N ASP A 261 38.91 44.72 34.70
CA ASP A 261 40.06 45.63 34.59
C ASP A 261 40.23 46.52 35.85
N PHE A 262 39.17 46.71 36.62
CA PHE A 262 39.19 47.45 37.90
C PHE A 262 39.71 46.60 39.07
N GLU A 263 39.47 45.28 39.06
CA GLU A 263 39.94 44.35 40.12
C GLU A 263 41.43 43.98 39.99
N ILE A 264 42.11 44.33 38.87
CA ILE A 264 43.56 44.07 38.66
C ILE A 264 44.43 45.27 39.11
N LEU A 265 43.82 46.40 39.46
CA LEU A 265 44.51 47.65 39.86
C LEU A 265 44.50 47.94 41.37
N GLU A 266 43.96 47.04 42.21
CA GLU A 266 44.12 47.01 43.68
C GLU A 266 45.07 45.91 44.12
#